data_AF-A0A0N7G7A1-F1
#
_entry.id   AF-A0A0N7G7A1-F1
#
_cell.length_a   1.000
_cell.length_b   1.000
_cell.length_c   1.000
_cell.angle_alpha   90.00
_cell.angle_beta   90.00
_cell.angle_gamma   90.00
#
_symmetry.space_group_name_H-M   'P 1'
#
loop_
_entity.id
_entity.type
_entity.pdbx_description
1 polymer ?
#
loop_
_entity_poly.entity_id
_entity_poly.type
_entity_poly.pdbx_seq_one_letter_code
_entity_poly.pdbx_strand_id
1 'polypeptide(L)'
;GKWTEAVLTTSASAGLATLHWSVDPRDWSRPGVDAIVSAVLASVQPGAIVLLHDGCPPDELGRCTHAGLRDQTLMALSRLIP
;
A
#
# COMPACT_ATOMS: atom_id res chain seq x y z
N GLY A 1 -1.27 9.74 -1.75
CA GLY A 1 -0.09 10.52 -1.33
C GLY A 1 -0.42 12.00 -1.37
N LYS A 2 0.29 12.86 -0.63
CA LYS A 2 0.15 14.32 -0.74
C LYS A 2 1.32 14.87 -1.56
N TRP A 3 1.08 15.18 -2.83
CA TRP A 3 2.09 15.70 -3.76
C TRP A 3 1.94 17.21 -3.87
N THR A 4 2.87 17.96 -3.27
CA THR A 4 2.96 19.41 -3.44
C THR A 4 4.10 19.75 -4.38
N GLU A 5 4.05 20.95 -4.97
CA GLU A 5 5.14 21.46 -5.81
C GLU A 5 6.48 21.45 -5.07
N ALA A 6 6.49 21.84 -3.79
CA ALA A 6 7.68 21.77 -2.95
C ALA A 6 8.24 20.34 -2.86
N VAL A 7 7.40 19.32 -2.63
CA VAL A 7 7.83 17.91 -2.57
C VAL A 7 8.40 17.45 -3.91
N LEU A 8 7.76 17.80 -5.02
CA LEU A 8 8.21 17.42 -6.36
C LEU A 8 9.56 18.08 -6.70
N THR A 9 9.70 19.38 -6.44
CA THR A 9 10.93 20.14 -6.70
C THR A 9 12.10 19.66 -5.85
N THR A 10 11.87 19.40 -4.55
CA THR A 10 12.92 18.85 -3.68
C THR A 10 13.35 17.46 -4.12
N SER A 11 12.40 16.59 -4.50
CA SER A 11 12.71 15.25 -4.99
C SER A 11 13.56 15.31 -6.27
N ALA A 12 13.17 16.16 -7.24
CA ALA A 12 13.92 16.36 -8.47
C ALA A 12 15.32 16.93 -8.22
N SER A 13 15.46 17.90 -7.30
CA SER A 13 16.75 18.48 -6.91
C SER A 13 17.69 17.46 -6.25
N ALA A 14 17.13 16.44 -5.60
CA ALA A 14 17.87 15.31 -5.04
C ALA A 14 18.17 14.20 -6.08
N GLY A 15 17.77 14.37 -7.35
CA GLY A 15 17.94 13.36 -8.40
C GLY A 15 16.99 12.16 -8.27
N LEU A 16 15.89 12.30 -7.52
CA LEU A 16 14.91 11.24 -7.28
C LEU A 16 13.71 11.36 -8.24
N ALA A 17 13.23 10.22 -8.72
CA ALA A 17 11.95 10.13 -9.42
C ALA A 17 10.82 9.88 -8.41
N THR A 18 9.79 10.72 -8.43
CA THR A 18 8.61 10.52 -7.59
C THR A 18 7.71 9.42 -8.17
N LEU A 19 7.38 8.43 -7.35
CA LEU A 19 6.50 7.33 -7.74
C LEU A 19 5.17 7.39 -6.99
N HIS A 20 4.09 7.19 -7.73
CA HIS A 20 2.77 6.94 -7.18
C HIS A 20 2.30 5.53 -7.52
N TRP A 21 1.18 5.12 -6.95
CA TRP A 21 0.52 3.86 -7.27
C TRP A 21 -0.64 4.10 -8.23
N SER A 22 -1.01 3.08 -8.98
CA SER A 22 -2.22 3.05 -9.83
C SER A 22 -3.33 2.19 -9.24
N VAL A 23 -3.02 1.32 -8.27
CA VAL A 23 -3.99 0.45 -7.60
C VAL A 23 -3.84 0.60 -6.07
N ASP A 24 -4.96 0.87 -5.40
CA ASP A 24 -5.05 1.00 -3.94
C ASP A 24 -6.22 0.14 -3.41
N PRO A 25 -5.95 -1.05 -2.85
CA PRO A 25 -6.97 -1.89 -2.24
C PRO A 25 -7.36 -1.43 -0.82
N ARG A 26 -6.72 -0.38 -0.28
CA ARG A 26 -6.93 0.11 1.09
C ARG A 26 -6.73 -0.96 2.16
N ASP A 27 -5.72 -1.81 1.98
CA ASP A 27 -5.38 -2.91 2.88
C ASP A 27 -5.11 -2.44 4.32
N TRP A 28 -4.62 -1.20 4.50
CA TRP A 28 -4.45 -0.55 5.81
C TRP A 28 -5.73 -0.49 6.64
N SER A 29 -6.91 -0.52 6.01
CA SER A 29 -8.21 -0.52 6.70
C SER A 29 -8.66 -1.91 7.17
N ARG A 30 -7.87 -2.95 6.90
CA ARG A 30 -8.13 -4.36 7.23
C ARG A 30 -9.49 -4.88 6.72
N PRO A 31 -9.82 -4.72 5.42
CA PRO A 31 -11.14 -5.08 4.89
C PRO A 31 -11.35 -6.60 4.71
N GLY A 32 -10.34 -7.44 5.01
CA GLY A 32 -10.35 -8.88 4.78
C GLY A 32 -9.58 -9.30 3.54
N VAL A 33 -9.01 -10.51 3.57
CA VAL A 33 -8.12 -11.06 2.51
C VAL A 33 -8.80 -11.06 1.15
N ASP A 34 -10.03 -11.57 1.06
CA ASP A 34 -10.74 -11.69 -0.22
C ASP A 34 -11.10 -10.33 -0.82
N ALA A 35 -11.39 -9.33 0.03
CA ALA A 35 -11.65 -7.96 -0.41
C ALA A 35 -10.39 -7.32 -1.00
N ILE A 36 -9.22 -7.51 -0.36
CA ILE A 36 -7.93 -7.03 -0.86
C ILE A 36 -7.62 -7.66 -2.22
N VAL A 37 -7.69 -9.00 -2.31
CA VAL A 37 -7.41 -9.73 -3.55
C VAL A 37 -8.33 -9.29 -4.68
N SER A 38 -9.65 -9.22 -4.40
CA SER A 38 -10.63 -8.82 -5.41
C SER A 38 -10.41 -7.39 -5.89
N ALA A 39 -10.12 -6.45 -4.98
CA ALA A 39 -9.85 -5.06 -5.34
C ALA A 39 -8.61 -4.92 -6.23
N VAL A 40 -7.54 -5.67 -5.93
CA VAL A 40 -6.33 -5.69 -6.76
C VAL A 40 -6.63 -6.28 -8.13
N LEU A 41 -7.17 -7.51 -8.18
CA LEU A 41 -7.39 -8.22 -9.45
C LEU A 41 -8.39 -7.51 -10.37
N ALA A 42 -9.37 -6.80 -9.82
CA ALA A 42 -10.32 -6.01 -10.60
C ALA A 42 -9.69 -4.74 -11.21
N SER A 43 -8.57 -4.24 -10.67
CA SER A 43 -7.99 -2.94 -11.03
C SER A 43 -6.66 -3.05 -11.79
N VAL A 44 -5.93 -4.15 -11.64
CA VAL A 44 -4.62 -4.32 -12.28
C VAL A 44 -4.73 -4.39 -13.80
N GLN A 45 -3.74 -3.80 -14.46
CA GLN A 45 -3.51 -3.81 -15.90
C GLN A 45 -1.98 -3.89 -16.13
N PRO A 46 -1.49 -4.23 -17.33
CA PRO A 46 -0.05 -4.21 -17.62
C PRO A 46 0.59 -2.86 -17.24
N GLY A 47 1.65 -2.90 -16.42
CA GLY A 47 2.34 -1.71 -15.91
C GLY A 47 1.79 -1.13 -14.59
N ALA A 48 0.80 -1.76 -13.96
CA ALA A 48 0.26 -1.28 -12.69
C ALA A 48 1.28 -1.30 -11.53
N ILE A 49 1.20 -0.29 -10.65
CA ILE A 49 1.91 -0.24 -9.37
C ILE A 49 0.86 -0.34 -8.25
N VAL A 50 0.93 -1.41 -7.45
CA VAL A 50 -0.01 -1.68 -6.36
C VAL A 50 0.59 -1.20 -5.03
N LEU A 51 -0.16 -0.39 -4.27
CA LEU A 51 0.20 0.00 -2.91
C LEU A 51 -0.29 -1.04 -1.90
N LEU A 52 0.61 -1.56 -1.06
CA LEU A 52 0.32 -2.45 0.07
C LEU A 52 1.16 -2.06 1.30
N HIS A 53 0.75 -2.48 2.49
CA HIS A 53 1.39 -2.16 3.77
C HIS A 53 1.69 -3.43 4.57
N ASP A 54 2.89 -3.54 5.15
CA ASP A 54 3.32 -4.64 6.03
C ASP A 54 3.56 -4.20 7.49
N GLY A 55 3.49 -2.89 7.77
CA GLY A 55 3.81 -2.28 9.06
C GLY A 55 2.61 -1.82 9.90
N CYS A 56 2.92 -1.51 11.16
CA CYS A 56 1.99 -0.89 12.11
C CYS A 56 2.04 0.65 11.95
N PRO A 57 0.92 1.33 11.69
CA PRO A 57 0.91 2.77 11.56
C PRO A 57 1.25 3.44 12.90
N PRO A 58 1.73 4.70 12.89
CA PRO A 58 2.28 5.33 14.09
C PRO A 58 1.32 5.45 15.28
N ASP A 59 0.03 5.54 15.00
CA ASP A 59 -1.06 5.56 15.99
C ASP A 59 -1.36 4.20 16.63
N GLU A 60 -0.87 3.11 16.04
CA GLU A 60 -1.02 1.74 16.53
C GLU A 60 0.25 1.21 17.25
N LEU A 61 1.38 1.94 17.21
CA LEU A 61 2.69 1.55 17.79
C LEU A 61 2.67 1.18 19.29
N GLY A 62 1.88 1.88 20.10
CA GLY A 62 1.78 1.64 21.54
C GLY A 62 1.00 0.38 21.92
N ARG A 63 0.37 -0.26 20.92
CA ARG A 63 -0.43 -1.47 21.06
C ARG A 63 0.04 -2.45 20.00
N CYS A 64 1.17 -3.12 20.25
CA CYS A 64 1.55 -4.35 19.53
C CYS A 64 0.52 -5.45 19.81
N THR A 65 -0.65 -5.28 19.21
CA THR A 65 -1.81 -6.17 19.24
C THR A 65 -1.95 -6.75 17.85
N HIS A 66 -2.64 -7.88 17.72
CA HIS A 66 -2.87 -8.52 16.43
C HIS A 66 -3.52 -7.58 15.39
N ALA A 67 -4.22 -6.52 15.82
CA ALA A 67 -4.81 -5.51 14.95
C ALA A 67 -3.76 -4.68 14.17
N GLY A 68 -2.58 -4.47 14.74
CA GLY A 68 -1.47 -3.77 14.08
C GLY A 68 -0.72 -4.62 13.05
N LEU A 69 -0.85 -5.94 13.13
CA LEU A 69 -0.21 -6.88 12.20
C LEU A 69 -0.94 -6.87 10.86
N ARG A 70 -0.29 -6.52 9.76
CA ARG A 70 -0.88 -6.54 8.42
C ARG A 70 -0.96 -7.96 7.83
N ASP A 71 -1.47 -8.90 8.63
CA ASP A 71 -1.64 -10.32 8.34
C ASP A 71 -2.53 -10.57 7.11
N GLN A 72 -3.64 -9.83 7.00
CA GLN A 72 -4.53 -9.92 5.84
C GLN A 72 -3.81 -9.53 4.54
N THR A 73 -2.94 -8.52 4.59
CA THR A 73 -2.13 -8.10 3.44
C THR A 73 -1.16 -9.19 3.04
N LEU A 74 -0.44 -9.80 4.00
CA LEU A 74 0.50 -10.89 3.71
C LEU A 74 -0.21 -12.13 3.15
N MET A 75 -1.37 -12.49 3.70
CA MET A 75 -2.19 -13.58 3.16
C MET A 75 -2.70 -13.26 1.75
N ALA A 76 -3.12 -12.03 1.49
CA ALA A 76 -3.53 -11.60 0.15
C ALA A 76 -2.37 -11.67 -0.85
N LEU A 77 -1.17 -11.25 -0.44
CA LEU A 77 0.02 -11.26 -1.28
C LEU A 77 0.34 -12.66 -1.82
N SER A 78 0.20 -13.70 -0.97
CA SER A 78 0.39 -15.10 -1.38
C SER A 78 -0.59 -15.60 -2.46
N ARG A 79 -1.70 -14.87 -2.68
CA ARG A 79 -2.69 -15.16 -3.73
C ARG A 79 -2.55 -14.26 -4.95
N LEU A 80 -1.82 -13.16 -4.85
CA LEU A 80 -1.63 -12.17 -5.91
C LEU A 80 -0.35 -12.41 -6.72
N ILE A 81 0.68 -12.96 -6.09
CA ILE A 81 1.96 -13.24 -6.73
C ILE A 81 2.15 -14.77 -6.72
N PRO A 82 2.16 -15.43 -7.90
CA PRO A 82 2.39 -16.87 -8.02
C PRO A 82 3.82 -17.27 -7.64
#